data_AF-A0A935E3J9-F1
#
_entry.id   AF-A0A935E3J9-F1
#
_cell.length_a   1.000
_cell.length_b   1.000
_cell.length_c   1.000
_cell.angle_alpha   90.00
_cell.angle_beta   90.00
_cell.angle_gamma   90.00
#
_symmetry.space_group_name_H-M   'P 1'
#
loop_
_entity.id
_entity.type
_entity.pdbx_description
1 polymer ?
#
loop_
_entity_poly.entity_id
_entity_poly.type
_entity_poly.pdbx_seq_one_letter_code
_entity_poly.pdbx_strand_id
1 'polypeptide(L)'
;MKIIFLIFQVIYSSIAFSQQYCMEDLPNTNLNRNDVSFLKSNEALLKKVTLSTVNPKCHWVYYLRQSVNRLYLNQDSSSYYLQDALKSNLKGTCKFISFSRTFFDIKKSEGNAKGFSCFYTSLPKDDQLLVDSLCQNIYNELTKEEEIIKDSTQNAEIIRRRDQKYRMEGKMEEQETLDQVNRDFIDSLYQVKGTIDAFNEEEIYQFSMVAHHSVDCDWVYKWTERFIELHNNGYTGKSILGPLLERMFAQDGYCTEQDPQKRNYFIYMLRQNTLVLLKIIFSLTGDEILKEYALIKEE
;
A
#
# COMPACT_ATOMS: atom_id res chain seq x y z
N MET A 1 3.20 19.71 -5.23
CA MET A 1 3.36 19.83 -3.77
C MET A 1 2.56 18.81 -2.96
N LYS A 2 1.23 18.65 -3.14
CA LYS A 2 0.42 17.68 -2.36
C LYS A 2 0.82 16.19 -2.51
N ILE A 3 1.44 15.82 -3.64
CA ILE A 3 1.70 14.41 -4.01
C ILE A 3 3.05 13.90 -3.49
N ILE A 4 4.07 14.76 -3.40
CA ILE A 4 5.35 14.46 -2.71
C ILE A 4 5.10 14.18 -1.21
N PHE A 5 4.03 14.76 -0.65
CA PHE A 5 3.63 14.63 0.75
C PHE A 5 3.06 13.25 1.12
N LEU A 6 2.32 12.60 0.21
CA LEU A 6 1.72 11.26 0.44
C LEU A 6 2.77 10.14 0.41
N ILE A 7 3.78 10.26 -0.44
CA ILE A 7 4.88 9.29 -0.58
C ILE A 7 5.89 9.45 0.56
N PHE A 8 6.15 10.70 0.97
CA PHE A 8 6.82 10.97 2.23
C PHE A 8 6.13 10.21 3.37
N GLN A 9 4.80 10.21 3.47
CA GLN A 9 4.09 9.51 4.54
C GLN A 9 4.25 7.98 4.54
N VAL A 10 4.35 7.30 3.38
CA VAL A 10 4.48 5.82 3.31
C VAL A 10 5.92 5.35 3.55
N ILE A 11 6.90 6.06 3.01
CA ILE A 11 8.32 5.81 3.29
C ILE A 11 8.65 6.23 4.73
N TYR A 12 8.09 7.36 5.19
CA TYR A 12 8.16 7.79 6.59
C TYR A 12 7.46 6.80 7.51
N SER A 13 6.28 6.27 7.18
CA SER A 13 5.60 5.33 8.07
C SER A 13 6.35 4.01 8.16
N SER A 14 6.90 3.47 7.07
CA SER A 14 7.72 2.25 7.12
C SER A 14 9.07 2.44 7.83
N ILE A 15 9.74 3.57 7.62
CA ILE A 15 10.99 3.90 8.31
C ILE A 15 10.73 4.27 9.78
N ALA A 16 9.76 5.13 10.07
CA ALA A 16 9.36 5.49 11.43
C ALA A 16 8.84 4.26 12.18
N PHE A 17 8.07 3.37 11.55
CA PHE A 17 7.64 2.11 12.15
C PHE A 17 8.82 1.18 12.40
N SER A 18 9.78 1.05 11.47
CA SER A 18 10.99 0.25 11.70
C SER A 18 11.89 0.84 12.81
N GLN A 19 11.99 2.18 12.89
CA GLN A 19 12.78 2.88 13.91
C GLN A 19 12.08 2.88 15.28
N GLN A 20 10.75 2.92 15.30
CA GLN A 20 9.91 2.86 16.49
C GLN A 20 9.81 1.43 17.03
N TYR A 21 9.67 0.42 16.17
CA TYR A 21 9.67 -1.00 16.54
C TYR A 21 11.04 -1.49 17.01
N CYS A 22 12.11 -0.96 16.40
CA CYS A 22 13.46 -1.38 16.76
C CYS A 22 13.96 -0.80 18.08
N MET A 23 13.37 0.29 18.56
CA MET A 23 13.77 0.98 19.78
C MET A 23 12.57 1.73 20.39
N GLU A 24 11.62 1.00 20.97
CA GLU A 24 10.48 1.58 21.72
C GLU A 24 10.94 2.51 22.86
N ASP A 25 12.16 2.32 23.36
CA ASP A 25 12.77 3.10 24.46
C ASP A 25 13.55 4.34 24.01
N LEU A 26 13.69 4.62 22.69
CA LEU A 26 14.32 5.86 22.23
C LEU A 26 13.30 6.82 21.64
N PRO A 27 13.34 8.12 22.02
CA PRO A 27 12.42 9.10 21.48
C PRO A 27 12.49 9.10 19.94
N ASN A 28 11.33 9.30 19.33
CA ASN A 28 11.14 9.41 17.89
C ASN A 28 12.04 10.54 17.36
N THR A 29 13.22 10.18 16.89
CA THR A 29 14.35 11.09 16.68
C THR A 29 14.48 11.29 15.19
N ASN A 30 13.94 12.41 14.70
CA ASN A 30 14.15 12.83 13.33
C ASN A 30 15.65 13.10 13.11
N LEU A 31 16.36 12.11 12.57
CA LEU A 31 17.81 12.13 12.31
C LEU A 31 18.23 13.18 11.26
N ASN A 32 17.27 13.87 10.65
CA ASN A 32 17.51 15.00 9.78
C ASN A 32 17.60 16.33 10.54
N ARG A 33 17.39 16.37 11.87
CA ARG A 33 17.63 17.58 12.69
C ARG A 33 19.13 17.79 12.89
N ASN A 34 19.60 19.03 12.70
CA ASN A 34 20.98 19.44 13.01
C ASN A 34 21.09 20.29 14.29
N ASP A 35 20.17 20.08 15.23
CA ASP A 35 20.19 20.79 16.51
C ASP A 35 21.20 20.15 17.47
N VAL A 36 22.20 20.93 17.91
CA VAL A 36 23.29 20.43 18.77
C VAL A 36 22.78 19.90 20.11
N SER A 37 21.75 20.53 20.70
CA SER A 37 21.19 20.09 21.98
C SER A 37 20.47 18.73 21.87
N PHE A 38 19.77 18.54 20.75
CA PHE A 38 19.14 17.28 20.38
C PHE A 38 20.19 16.19 20.13
N LEU A 39 21.23 16.48 19.35
CA LEU A 39 22.29 15.51 19.02
C LEU A 39 23.04 15.06 20.27
N LYS A 40 23.39 15.98 21.18
CA LYS A 40 24.01 15.64 22.48
C LYS A 40 23.10 14.78 23.35
N SER A 41 21.80 15.07 23.37
CA SER A 41 20.83 14.26 24.13
C SER A 41 20.71 12.85 23.56
N ASN A 42 20.69 12.71 22.24
CA ASN A 42 20.63 11.43 21.54
C ASN A 42 21.93 10.62 21.76
N GLU A 43 23.10 11.28 21.68
CA GLU A 43 24.39 10.66 21.99
C GLU A 43 24.45 10.12 23.43
N ALA A 44 23.97 10.90 24.40
CA ALA A 44 23.92 10.48 25.80
C ALA A 44 23.02 9.24 26.02
N LEU A 45 21.94 9.12 25.25
CA LEU A 45 21.08 7.93 25.25
C LEU A 45 21.78 6.74 24.58
N LEU A 46 22.38 6.92 23.41
CA LEU A 46 23.10 5.86 22.70
C LEU A 46 24.28 5.30 23.49
N LYS A 47 24.94 6.12 24.32
CA LYS A 47 26.00 5.68 25.25
C LYS A 47 25.49 4.76 26.37
N LYS A 48 24.21 4.82 26.72
CA LYS A 48 23.58 3.94 27.72
C LYS A 48 23.10 2.62 27.12
N VAL A 49 23.03 2.54 25.79
CA VAL A 49 22.59 1.33 25.08
C VAL A 49 23.78 0.39 24.88
N THR A 50 23.70 -0.80 25.44
CA THR A 50 24.65 -1.88 25.16
C THR A 50 24.19 -2.63 23.92
N LEU A 51 25.03 -2.79 22.90
CA LEU A 51 24.61 -3.42 21.64
C LEU A 51 24.05 -4.84 21.86
N SER A 52 24.59 -5.60 22.82
CA SER A 52 24.11 -6.95 23.16
C SER A 52 22.68 -6.98 23.70
N THR A 53 22.12 -5.84 24.12
CA THR A 53 20.73 -5.73 24.59
C THR A 53 19.79 -5.23 23.50
N VAL A 54 20.31 -4.89 22.32
CA VAL A 54 19.51 -4.48 21.15
C VAL A 54 19.15 -5.73 20.35
N ASN A 55 17.93 -5.80 19.83
CA ASN A 55 17.55 -6.88 18.92
C ASN A 55 18.51 -6.88 17.71
N PRO A 56 19.13 -8.01 17.33
CA PRO A 56 20.06 -8.07 16.20
C PRO A 56 19.49 -7.52 14.88
N LYS A 57 18.17 -7.66 14.65
CA LYS A 57 17.48 -7.09 13.47
C LYS A 57 17.52 -5.55 13.43
N CYS A 58 17.88 -4.92 14.54
CA CYS A 58 17.86 -3.48 14.77
C CYS A 58 19.25 -2.88 14.97
N HIS A 59 20.32 -3.69 14.92
CA HIS A 59 21.70 -3.19 15.01
C HIS A 59 22.02 -2.12 13.95
N TRP A 60 21.50 -2.29 12.73
CA TRP A 60 21.68 -1.29 11.67
C TRP A 60 21.13 0.10 12.06
N VAL A 61 20.02 0.17 12.81
CA VAL A 61 19.45 1.44 13.30
C VAL A 61 20.39 2.06 14.32
N TYR A 62 20.91 1.27 15.26
CA TYR A 62 21.88 1.73 16.24
C TYR A 62 23.13 2.32 15.56
N TYR A 63 23.73 1.59 14.63
CA TYR A 63 24.91 2.04 13.90
C TYR A 63 24.65 3.29 13.07
N LEU A 64 23.52 3.32 12.36
CA LEU A 64 23.14 4.50 11.57
C LEU A 64 22.96 5.75 12.45
N ARG A 65 22.35 5.60 13.63
CA ARG A 65 22.23 6.70 14.61
C ARG A 65 23.58 7.15 15.15
N GLN A 66 24.50 6.22 15.41
CA GLN A 66 25.87 6.57 15.82
C GLN A 66 26.59 7.35 14.73
N SER A 67 26.45 6.90 13.47
CA SER A 67 27.04 7.59 12.32
C SER A 67 26.53 9.02 12.18
N VAL A 68 25.20 9.22 12.23
CA VAL A 68 24.55 10.54 12.15
C VAL A 68 24.99 11.47 13.29
N ASN A 69 24.91 11.01 14.55
CA ASN A 69 25.26 11.86 15.70
C ASN A 69 26.73 12.26 15.66
N ARG A 70 27.63 11.31 15.39
CA ARG A 70 29.06 11.59 15.29
C ARG A 70 29.37 12.58 14.17
N LEU A 71 28.73 12.42 13.01
CA LEU A 71 28.91 13.34 11.89
C LEU A 71 28.56 14.78 12.30
N TYR A 72 27.37 14.99 12.86
CA TYR A 72 26.91 16.35 13.17
C TYR A 72 27.47 16.94 14.46
N LEU A 73 28.04 16.11 15.34
CA LEU A 73 28.82 16.56 16.50
C LEU A 73 30.31 16.75 16.18
N ASN A 74 30.72 16.58 14.91
CA ASN A 74 32.12 16.63 14.47
C ASN A 74 33.02 15.68 15.27
N GLN A 75 32.54 14.45 15.48
CA GLN A 75 33.28 13.38 16.15
C GLN A 75 33.79 12.37 15.11
N ASP A 76 34.91 11.74 15.43
CA ASP A 76 35.49 10.68 14.61
C ASP A 76 34.56 9.44 14.54
N SER A 77 34.89 8.54 13.61
CA SER A 77 34.26 7.23 13.42
C SER A 77 32.85 7.24 12.83
N SER A 78 32.35 8.38 12.33
CA SER A 78 31.06 8.40 11.62
C SER A 78 31.02 7.40 10.46
N SER A 79 32.08 7.36 9.64
CA SER A 79 32.23 6.44 8.50
C SER A 79 32.26 4.97 8.92
N TYR A 80 32.93 4.66 10.03
CA TYR A 80 32.98 3.31 10.60
C TYR A 80 31.56 2.79 10.90
N TYR A 81 30.76 3.60 11.59
CA TYR A 81 29.39 3.22 11.91
C TYR A 81 28.45 3.19 10.70
N LEU A 82 28.69 4.02 9.68
CA LEU A 82 27.96 3.94 8.42
C LEU A 82 28.20 2.59 7.73
N GLN A 83 29.45 2.15 7.68
CA GLN A 83 29.81 0.87 7.07
C GLN A 83 29.19 -0.31 7.84
N ASP A 84 29.19 -0.27 9.17
CA ASP A 84 28.53 -1.28 10.00
C ASP A 84 27.00 -1.30 9.79
N ALA A 85 26.37 -0.13 9.61
CA ALA A 85 24.95 -0.06 9.26
C ALA A 85 24.66 -0.70 7.89
N LEU A 86 25.44 -0.34 6.87
CA LEU A 86 25.33 -0.90 5.51
C LEU A 86 25.56 -2.41 5.49
N LYS A 87 26.54 -2.92 6.26
CA LYS A 87 26.77 -4.38 6.41
C LYS A 87 25.62 -5.07 7.15
N SER A 88 25.10 -4.46 8.20
CA SER A 88 24.04 -5.06 9.02
C SER A 88 22.70 -5.11 8.28
N ASN A 89 22.34 -4.07 7.54
CA ASN A 89 21.14 -4.03 6.71
C ASN A 89 21.29 -3.01 5.59
N LEU A 90 21.76 -3.47 4.43
CA LEU A 90 21.96 -2.62 3.26
C LEU A 90 20.66 -1.94 2.83
N LYS A 91 19.57 -2.72 2.66
CA LYS A 91 18.28 -2.22 2.18
C LYS A 91 17.68 -1.16 3.12
N GLY A 92 17.68 -1.42 4.42
CA GLY A 92 17.17 -0.48 5.44
C GLY A 92 17.99 0.81 5.50
N THR A 93 19.32 0.68 5.47
CA THR A 93 20.23 1.83 5.50
C THR A 93 20.09 2.71 4.25
N CYS A 94 20.09 2.10 3.05
CA CYS A 94 19.87 2.82 1.79
C CYS A 94 18.50 3.53 1.76
N LYS A 95 17.42 2.85 2.18
CA LYS A 95 16.09 3.46 2.28
C LYS A 95 16.08 4.70 3.18
N PHE A 96 16.74 4.63 4.33
CA PHE A 96 16.89 5.79 5.22
C PHE A 96 17.65 6.94 4.56
N ILE A 97 18.78 6.65 3.91
CA ILE A 97 19.60 7.69 3.27
C ILE A 97 18.81 8.38 2.14
N SER A 98 18.11 7.60 1.30
CA SER A 98 17.21 8.14 0.27
C SER A 98 16.13 9.03 0.88
N PHE A 99 15.50 8.57 1.97
CA PHE A 99 14.49 9.32 2.68
C PHE A 99 15.04 10.64 3.27
N SER A 100 16.23 10.61 3.89
CA SER A 100 16.90 11.80 4.44
C SER A 100 17.08 12.88 3.37
N ARG A 101 17.52 12.47 2.18
CA ARG A 101 17.69 13.34 1.02
C ARG A 101 16.36 13.95 0.58
N THR A 102 15.37 13.10 0.30
CA THR A 102 14.03 13.55 -0.12
C THR A 102 13.38 14.48 0.91
N PHE A 103 13.46 14.15 2.20
CA PHE A 103 12.93 14.99 3.28
C PHE A 103 13.55 16.39 3.28
N PHE A 104 14.88 16.45 3.16
CA PHE A 104 15.59 17.72 3.15
C PHE A 104 15.23 18.55 1.91
N ASP A 105 15.16 17.93 0.74
CA ASP A 105 14.78 18.61 -0.52
C ASP A 105 13.34 19.17 -0.43
N ILE A 106 12.41 18.42 0.19
CA ILE A 106 11.06 18.90 0.49
C ILE A 106 11.12 20.13 1.39
N LYS A 107 11.79 20.03 2.55
CA LYS A 107 11.87 21.15 3.51
C LYS A 107 12.53 22.37 2.89
N LYS A 108 13.52 22.17 2.02
CA LYS A 108 14.18 23.24 1.25
C LYS A 108 13.21 23.90 0.28
N SER A 109 12.44 23.12 -0.47
CA SER A 109 11.42 23.65 -1.40
C SER A 109 10.31 24.42 -0.69
N GLU A 110 9.98 24.03 0.55
CA GLU A 110 8.99 24.70 1.40
C GLU A 110 9.53 25.97 2.09
N GLY A 111 10.82 26.31 1.92
CA GLY A 111 11.47 27.40 2.67
C GLY A 111 11.70 27.11 4.16
N ASN A 112 11.50 25.85 4.58
CA ASN A 112 11.55 25.39 5.98
C ASN A 112 12.74 24.47 6.28
N ALA A 113 13.83 24.56 5.51
CA ALA A 113 15.04 23.73 5.73
C ALA A 113 15.87 24.16 6.94
N LYS A 114 15.59 25.32 7.55
CA LYS A 114 16.33 25.80 8.72
C LYS A 114 16.16 24.80 9.88
N GLY A 115 17.27 24.35 10.47
CA GLY A 115 17.26 23.34 11.53
C GLY A 115 17.27 21.89 11.04
N PHE A 116 17.39 21.67 9.73
CA PHE A 116 17.52 20.35 9.13
C PHE A 116 18.83 20.23 8.32
N SER A 117 19.30 18.99 8.16
CA SER A 117 20.47 18.63 7.37
C SER A 117 20.21 17.33 6.61
N CYS A 118 20.70 17.26 5.38
CA CYS A 118 20.69 16.04 4.59
C CYS A 118 21.94 15.21 4.92
N PHE A 119 21.73 14.06 5.57
CA PHE A 119 22.81 13.18 6.04
C PHE A 119 23.75 12.79 4.90
N TYR A 120 23.19 12.37 3.76
CA TYR A 120 23.96 12.01 2.57
C TYR A 120 24.90 13.13 2.11
N THR A 121 24.41 14.36 1.98
CA THR A 121 25.24 15.48 1.50
C THR A 121 26.28 15.94 2.52
N SER A 122 26.10 15.60 3.80
CA SER A 122 27.03 15.91 4.87
C SER A 122 28.14 14.85 5.04
N LEU A 123 28.01 13.68 4.40
CA LEU A 123 29.04 12.64 4.46
C LEU A 123 30.34 13.08 3.77
N PRO A 124 31.50 12.55 4.19
CA PRO A 124 32.73 12.61 3.41
C PRO A 124 32.53 12.08 1.98
N LYS A 125 33.34 12.56 1.03
CA LYS A 125 33.19 12.19 -0.38
C LYS A 125 33.35 10.69 -0.64
N ASP A 126 34.27 10.05 0.04
CA ASP A 126 34.49 8.61 -0.10
C ASP A 126 33.28 7.79 0.37
N ASP A 127 32.63 8.23 1.46
CA ASP A 127 31.41 7.60 1.96
C ASP A 127 30.21 7.83 1.03
N GLN A 128 30.11 9.01 0.38
CA GLN A 128 29.09 9.27 -0.65
C GLN A 128 29.26 8.29 -1.82
N LEU A 129 30.49 8.10 -2.32
CA LEU A 129 30.80 7.18 -3.40
C LEU A 129 30.48 5.72 -3.04
N LEU A 130 30.80 5.32 -1.80
CA LEU A 130 30.45 4.00 -1.28
C LEU A 130 28.93 3.78 -1.25
N VAL A 131 28.19 4.75 -0.72
CA VAL A 131 26.73 4.70 -0.66
C VAL A 131 26.13 4.63 -2.06
N ASP A 132 26.60 5.45 -2.99
CA ASP A 132 26.11 5.45 -4.36
C ASP A 132 26.33 4.07 -5.02
N SER A 133 27.53 3.50 -4.87
CA SER A 133 27.86 2.19 -5.42
C SER A 133 26.97 1.07 -4.85
N LEU A 134 26.68 1.09 -3.54
CA LEU A 134 25.94 0.00 -2.88
C LEU A 134 24.42 0.17 -2.99
N CYS A 135 23.93 1.40 -3.01
CA CYS A 135 22.50 1.70 -2.94
C CYS A 135 21.84 1.93 -4.30
N GLN A 136 22.60 2.06 -5.40
CA GLN A 136 22.04 2.41 -6.71
C GLN A 136 20.88 1.50 -7.16
N ASN A 137 21.01 0.18 -7.01
CA ASN A 137 19.95 -0.75 -7.40
C ASN A 137 18.70 -0.58 -6.53
N ILE A 138 18.87 -0.35 -5.23
CA ILE A 138 17.76 -0.10 -4.30
C ILE A 138 17.06 1.22 -4.66
N TYR A 139 17.81 2.25 -5.03
CA TYR A 139 17.23 3.53 -5.48
C TYR A 139 16.42 3.35 -6.77
N ASN A 140 16.95 2.59 -7.73
CA ASN A 140 16.22 2.27 -8.96
C ASN A 140 14.93 1.48 -8.68
N GLU A 141 14.95 0.52 -7.76
CA GLU A 141 13.75 -0.21 -7.30
C GLU A 141 12.71 0.75 -6.69
N LEU A 142 13.13 1.64 -5.79
CA LEU A 142 12.25 2.62 -5.17
C LEU A 142 11.60 3.56 -6.20
N THR A 143 12.34 3.99 -7.22
CA THR A 143 11.81 4.82 -8.31
C THR A 143 10.78 4.06 -9.14
N LYS A 144 11.00 2.77 -9.44
CA LYS A 144 10.01 1.94 -10.15
C LYS A 144 8.76 1.71 -9.31
N GLU A 145 8.92 1.41 -8.02
CA GLU A 145 7.79 1.31 -7.08
C GLU A 145 7.00 2.63 -7.04
N GLU A 146 7.67 3.78 -7.05
CA GLU A 146 7.05 5.10 -7.10
C GLU A 146 6.23 5.32 -8.39
N GLU A 147 6.77 4.95 -9.54
CA GLU A 147 6.07 5.04 -10.83
C GLU A 147 4.81 4.16 -10.85
N ILE A 148 4.89 2.93 -10.33
CA ILE A 148 3.76 2.00 -10.25
C ILE A 148 2.66 2.56 -9.32
N ILE A 149 3.04 3.07 -8.14
CA ILE A 149 2.09 3.65 -7.19
C ILE A 149 1.40 4.88 -7.77
N LYS A 150 2.16 5.73 -8.48
CA LYS A 150 1.64 6.94 -9.13
C LYS A 150 0.64 6.59 -10.23
N ASP A 151 0.97 5.63 -11.09
CA ASP A 151 0.08 5.17 -12.16
C ASP A 151 -1.23 4.61 -11.59
N SER A 152 -1.11 3.76 -10.58
CA SER A 152 -2.23 3.12 -9.90
C SER A 152 -3.15 4.12 -9.18
N THR A 153 -2.59 5.14 -8.51
CA THR A 153 -3.37 6.22 -7.87
C THR A 153 -4.10 7.08 -8.91
N GLN A 154 -3.48 7.30 -10.08
CA GLN A 154 -4.07 8.05 -11.18
C GLN A 154 -5.22 7.28 -11.84
N ASN A 155 -5.06 5.97 -12.05
CA ASN A 155 -6.10 5.10 -12.61
C ASN A 155 -7.35 5.11 -11.73
N ALA A 156 -7.19 4.89 -10.42
CA ALA A 156 -8.31 4.87 -9.50
C ALA A 156 -9.07 6.22 -9.46
N GLU A 157 -8.36 7.35 -9.45
CA GLU A 157 -9.00 8.68 -9.45
C GLU A 157 -9.75 8.96 -10.76
N ILE A 158 -9.22 8.52 -11.90
CA ILE A 158 -9.90 8.62 -13.21
C ILE A 158 -11.22 7.85 -13.18
N ILE A 159 -11.19 6.61 -12.68
CA ILE A 159 -12.37 5.75 -12.60
C ILE A 159 -13.41 6.36 -11.66
N ARG A 160 -12.99 6.75 -10.45
CA ARG A 160 -13.84 7.36 -9.42
C ARG A 160 -14.57 8.60 -9.94
N ARG A 161 -13.85 9.50 -10.62
CA ARG A 161 -14.44 10.73 -11.18
C ARG A 161 -15.49 10.45 -12.24
N ARG A 162 -15.26 9.45 -13.09
CA ARG A 162 -16.22 9.06 -14.13
C ARG A 162 -17.44 8.36 -13.54
N ASP A 163 -17.22 7.47 -12.57
CA ASP A 163 -18.29 6.72 -11.92
C ASP A 163 -19.27 7.65 -11.17
N GLN A 164 -18.82 8.80 -10.65
CA GLN A 164 -19.68 9.66 -9.83
C GLN A 164 -20.17 10.94 -10.54
N LYS A 165 -19.73 11.20 -11.77
CA LYS A 165 -19.84 12.53 -12.40
C LYS A 165 -21.27 13.04 -12.49
N TYR A 166 -22.20 12.20 -12.95
CA TYR A 166 -23.56 12.59 -13.29
C TYR A 166 -24.62 11.92 -12.42
N ARG A 167 -24.24 10.95 -11.58
CA ARG A 167 -25.16 10.23 -10.67
C ARG A 167 -25.95 11.17 -9.75
N MET A 168 -25.32 12.23 -9.22
CA MET A 168 -26.02 13.20 -8.35
C MET A 168 -26.78 14.29 -9.12
N GLU A 169 -26.59 14.38 -10.44
CA GLU A 169 -27.22 15.38 -11.30
C GLU A 169 -28.48 14.85 -12.01
N GLY A 170 -28.82 13.57 -11.85
CA GLY A 170 -29.96 12.91 -12.52
C GLY A 170 -29.76 12.68 -14.02
N LYS A 171 -28.54 12.88 -14.53
CA LYS A 171 -28.14 12.75 -15.94
C LYS A 171 -27.68 11.31 -16.25
N MET A 172 -28.63 10.39 -16.20
CA MET A 172 -28.31 8.95 -16.24
C MET A 172 -27.81 8.47 -17.61
N GLU A 173 -28.28 9.05 -18.71
CA GLU A 173 -27.80 8.70 -20.06
C GLU A 173 -26.32 9.07 -20.25
N GLU A 174 -25.91 10.24 -19.77
CA GLU A 174 -24.51 10.64 -19.76
C GLU A 174 -23.68 9.81 -18.77
N GLN A 175 -24.27 9.35 -17.68
CA GLN A 175 -23.61 8.45 -16.74
C GLN A 175 -23.37 7.07 -17.37
N GLU A 176 -24.34 6.51 -18.10
CA GLU A 176 -24.21 5.21 -18.76
C GLU A 176 -23.05 5.19 -19.77
N THR A 177 -22.85 6.30 -20.49
CA THR A 177 -21.68 6.47 -21.38
C THR A 177 -20.36 6.39 -20.62
N LEU A 178 -20.28 7.06 -19.46
CA LEU A 178 -19.07 7.02 -18.62
C LEU A 178 -18.87 5.66 -17.95
N ASP A 179 -19.95 4.97 -17.62
CA ASP A 179 -19.91 3.63 -17.07
C ASP A 179 -19.35 2.63 -18.08
N GLN A 180 -19.70 2.75 -19.37
CA GLN A 180 -19.08 1.95 -20.44
C GLN A 180 -17.59 2.28 -20.58
N VAL A 181 -17.23 3.57 -20.63
CA VAL A 181 -15.81 4.00 -20.71
C VAL A 181 -15.00 3.46 -19.54
N ASN A 182 -15.58 3.40 -18.34
CA ASN A 182 -14.93 2.79 -17.18
C ASN A 182 -14.77 1.28 -17.35
N ARG A 183 -15.78 0.55 -17.82
CA ARG A 183 -15.68 -0.89 -18.08
C ARG A 183 -14.55 -1.21 -19.06
N ASP A 184 -14.49 -0.49 -20.17
CA ASP A 184 -13.46 -0.68 -21.21
C ASP A 184 -12.06 -0.36 -20.67
N PHE A 185 -11.94 0.71 -19.89
CA PHE A 185 -10.68 1.11 -19.28
C PHE A 185 -10.19 0.07 -18.27
N ILE A 186 -11.07 -0.43 -17.39
CA ILE A 186 -10.73 -1.44 -16.40
C ILE A 186 -10.34 -2.76 -17.10
N ASP A 187 -11.07 -3.19 -18.13
CA ASP A 187 -10.70 -4.40 -18.88
C ASP A 187 -9.34 -4.23 -19.58
N SER A 188 -9.04 -3.05 -20.11
CA SER A 188 -7.72 -2.74 -20.70
C SER A 188 -6.60 -2.83 -19.66
N LEU A 189 -6.82 -2.28 -18.46
CA LEU A 189 -5.88 -2.40 -17.35
C LEU A 189 -5.66 -3.87 -16.96
N TYR A 190 -6.75 -4.63 -16.84
CA TYR A 190 -6.68 -6.06 -16.53
C TYR A 190 -5.93 -6.86 -17.60
N GLN A 191 -6.13 -6.55 -18.88
CA GLN A 191 -5.41 -7.19 -19.97
C GLN A 191 -3.90 -6.98 -19.89
N VAL A 192 -3.45 -5.80 -19.44
CA VAL A 192 -2.03 -5.50 -19.25
C VAL A 192 -1.45 -6.25 -18.04
N LYS A 193 -2.20 -6.33 -16.93
CA LYS A 193 -1.71 -6.91 -15.68
C LYS A 193 -1.90 -8.42 -15.55
N GLY A 194 -2.85 -9.01 -16.27
CA GLY A 194 -3.11 -10.45 -16.33
C GLY A 194 -3.79 -11.07 -15.11
N THR A 195 -3.74 -10.44 -13.94
CA THR A 195 -4.41 -10.90 -12.72
C THR A 195 -4.94 -9.74 -11.88
N ILE A 196 -6.02 -9.98 -11.12
CA ILE A 196 -6.61 -9.00 -10.21
C ILE A 196 -5.69 -8.69 -9.01
N ASP A 197 -4.84 -9.64 -8.61
CA ASP A 197 -3.89 -9.49 -7.50
C ASP A 197 -2.79 -8.46 -7.79
N ALA A 198 -2.62 -8.06 -9.05
CA ALA A 198 -1.63 -7.08 -9.49
C ALA A 198 -2.09 -5.62 -9.36
N PHE A 199 -3.33 -5.40 -8.94
CA PHE A 199 -3.89 -4.07 -8.67
C PHE A 199 -3.75 -3.71 -7.20
N ASN A 200 -3.62 -2.41 -6.91
CA ASN A 200 -3.61 -1.97 -5.52
C ASN A 200 -5.02 -1.93 -4.93
N GLU A 201 -5.11 -1.75 -3.61
CA GLU A 201 -6.38 -1.74 -2.88
C GLU A 201 -7.36 -0.64 -3.36
N GLU A 202 -6.85 0.52 -3.77
CA GLU A 202 -7.70 1.62 -4.24
C GLU A 202 -8.25 1.34 -5.65
N GLU A 203 -7.44 0.78 -6.56
CA GLU A 203 -7.91 0.30 -7.85
C GLU A 203 -8.97 -0.80 -7.68
N ILE A 204 -8.70 -1.81 -6.84
CA ILE A 204 -9.64 -2.89 -6.54
C ILE A 204 -10.96 -2.33 -6.00
N TYR A 205 -10.90 -1.36 -5.09
CA TYR A 205 -12.08 -0.69 -4.56
C TYR A 205 -12.87 0.00 -5.68
N GLN A 206 -12.23 0.82 -6.52
CA GLN A 206 -12.91 1.52 -7.62
C GLN A 206 -13.47 0.55 -8.67
N PHE A 207 -12.79 -0.56 -8.97
CA PHE A 207 -13.31 -1.58 -9.88
C PHE A 207 -14.59 -2.21 -9.32
N SER A 208 -14.59 -2.51 -8.02
CA SER A 208 -15.77 -3.08 -7.35
C SER A 208 -16.94 -2.09 -7.28
N MET A 209 -16.67 -0.78 -7.19
CA MET A 209 -17.70 0.27 -7.31
C MET A 209 -18.32 0.32 -8.71
N VAL A 210 -17.50 0.26 -9.76
CA VAL A 210 -18.00 0.21 -11.15
C VAL A 210 -18.84 -1.04 -11.37
N ALA A 211 -18.42 -2.19 -10.86
CA ALA A 211 -19.23 -3.41 -10.90
C ALA A 211 -20.56 -3.21 -10.17
N HIS A 212 -20.54 -2.66 -8.97
CA HIS A 212 -21.74 -2.44 -8.17
C HIS A 212 -22.73 -1.48 -8.83
N HIS A 213 -22.27 -0.52 -9.64
CA HIS A 213 -23.16 0.43 -10.32
C HIS A 213 -23.52 0.05 -11.75
N SER A 214 -22.90 -1.00 -12.31
CA SER A 214 -23.09 -1.34 -13.72
C SER A 214 -24.49 -1.88 -14.02
N VAL A 215 -24.96 -1.57 -15.22
CA VAL A 215 -26.17 -2.18 -15.82
C VAL A 215 -25.81 -3.31 -16.80
N ASP A 216 -24.52 -3.53 -17.07
CA ASP A 216 -24.02 -4.58 -17.95
C ASP A 216 -23.78 -5.86 -17.14
N CYS A 217 -24.81 -6.70 -17.06
CA CYS A 217 -24.75 -7.90 -16.23
C CYS A 217 -23.67 -8.89 -16.66
N ASP A 218 -23.33 -8.98 -17.95
CA ASP A 218 -22.29 -9.88 -18.44
C ASP A 218 -20.91 -9.45 -17.94
N TRP A 219 -20.67 -8.14 -17.97
CA TRP A 219 -19.47 -7.58 -17.38
C TRP A 219 -19.44 -7.78 -15.85
N VAL A 220 -20.57 -7.61 -15.18
CA VAL A 220 -20.71 -7.82 -13.73
C VAL A 220 -20.39 -9.26 -13.34
N TYR A 221 -20.99 -10.27 -14.01
CA TYR A 221 -20.68 -11.69 -13.76
C TYR A 221 -19.18 -11.96 -13.86
N LYS A 222 -18.55 -11.52 -14.96
CA LYS A 222 -17.11 -11.68 -15.21
C LYS A 222 -16.26 -11.06 -14.10
N TRP A 223 -16.59 -9.85 -13.65
CA TRP A 223 -15.80 -9.17 -12.61
C TRP A 223 -16.07 -9.69 -11.21
N THR A 224 -17.29 -10.14 -10.92
CA THR A 224 -17.60 -10.83 -9.67
C THR A 224 -16.76 -12.08 -9.49
N GLU A 225 -16.56 -12.91 -10.53
CA GLU A 225 -15.68 -14.09 -10.44
C GLU A 225 -14.26 -13.71 -10.04
N ARG A 226 -13.70 -12.65 -10.65
CA ARG A 226 -12.35 -12.15 -10.33
C ARG A 226 -12.27 -11.67 -8.88
N PHE A 227 -13.27 -10.97 -8.37
CA PHE A 227 -13.30 -10.56 -6.96
C PHE A 227 -13.39 -11.76 -6.02
N ILE A 228 -14.17 -12.79 -6.38
CA ILE A 228 -14.26 -14.01 -5.59
C ILE A 228 -12.92 -14.75 -5.54
N GLU A 229 -12.22 -14.86 -6.68
CA GLU A 229 -10.87 -15.41 -6.76
C GLU A 229 -9.89 -14.64 -5.85
N LEU A 230 -9.91 -13.30 -5.94
CA LEU A 230 -9.11 -12.43 -5.07
C LEU A 230 -9.35 -12.70 -3.57
N HIS A 231 -10.61 -12.85 -3.16
CA HIS A 231 -10.97 -13.18 -1.76
C HIS A 231 -10.52 -14.58 -1.36
N ASN A 232 -10.65 -15.57 -2.25
CA ASN A 232 -10.17 -16.93 -2.00
C ASN A 232 -8.65 -16.98 -1.82
N ASN A 233 -7.92 -16.07 -2.47
CA ASN A 233 -6.48 -15.91 -2.31
C ASN A 233 -6.08 -15.16 -1.01
N GLY A 234 -7.04 -14.85 -0.13
CA GLY A 234 -6.79 -14.28 1.19
C GLY A 234 -6.76 -12.75 1.24
N TYR A 235 -7.29 -12.07 0.22
CA TYR A 235 -7.40 -10.60 0.23
C TYR A 235 -8.32 -10.10 1.35
N THR A 236 -7.81 -9.20 2.20
CA THR A 236 -8.56 -8.58 3.30
C THR A 236 -8.77 -7.07 3.12
N GLY A 237 -8.47 -6.53 1.95
CA GLY A 237 -8.55 -5.09 1.68
C GLY A 237 -9.96 -4.61 1.33
N LYS A 238 -10.08 -3.32 1.02
CA LYS A 238 -11.35 -2.68 0.63
C LYS A 238 -11.80 -3.20 -0.74
N SER A 239 -12.79 -4.07 -0.72
CA SER A 239 -13.64 -4.37 -1.89
C SER A 239 -15.07 -4.47 -1.40
N ILE A 240 -16.03 -4.05 -2.22
CA ILE A 240 -17.46 -4.11 -1.85
C ILE A 240 -18.12 -5.40 -2.36
N LEU A 241 -17.43 -6.55 -2.26
CA LEU A 241 -17.95 -7.82 -2.78
C LEU A 241 -19.31 -8.19 -2.17
N GLY A 242 -19.48 -8.05 -0.85
CA GLY A 242 -20.78 -8.31 -0.19
C GLY A 242 -21.91 -7.42 -0.77
N PRO A 243 -21.79 -6.09 -0.70
CA PRO A 243 -22.77 -5.17 -1.30
C PRO A 243 -23.01 -5.37 -2.80
N LEU A 244 -21.96 -5.68 -3.58
CA LEU A 244 -22.07 -6.03 -4.98
C LEU A 244 -22.96 -7.26 -5.18
N LEU A 245 -22.70 -8.32 -4.40
CA LEU A 245 -23.46 -9.56 -4.50
C LEU A 245 -24.93 -9.35 -4.13
N GLU A 246 -25.20 -8.59 -3.07
CA GLU A 246 -26.55 -8.24 -2.63
C GLU A 246 -27.30 -7.45 -3.70
N ARG A 247 -26.73 -6.34 -4.19
CA ARG A 247 -27.39 -5.50 -5.19
C ARG A 247 -27.65 -6.22 -6.51
N MET A 248 -26.73 -7.09 -6.94
CA MET A 248 -26.79 -7.67 -8.29
C MET A 248 -27.50 -9.01 -8.34
N PHE A 249 -27.31 -9.86 -7.33
CA PHE A 249 -27.67 -11.28 -7.41
C PHE A 249 -28.62 -11.77 -6.32
N ALA A 250 -29.09 -10.90 -5.41
CA ALA A 250 -30.21 -11.22 -4.53
C ALA A 250 -31.46 -11.58 -5.35
N GLN A 251 -32.51 -12.08 -4.69
CA GLN A 251 -33.76 -12.44 -5.37
C GLN A 251 -34.38 -11.26 -6.14
N ASP A 252 -34.23 -10.05 -5.62
CA ASP A 252 -34.63 -8.77 -6.20
C ASP A 252 -33.42 -7.96 -6.76
N GLY A 253 -32.27 -8.61 -6.92
CA GLY A 253 -31.06 -7.98 -7.44
C GLY A 253 -31.18 -7.64 -8.93
N TYR A 254 -30.50 -6.58 -9.35
CA TYR A 254 -30.62 -6.03 -10.72
C TYR A 254 -30.39 -7.10 -11.81
N CYS A 255 -29.33 -7.90 -11.71
CA CYS A 255 -29.04 -8.92 -12.71
C CYS A 255 -29.92 -10.16 -12.60
N THR A 256 -30.53 -10.40 -11.43
CA THR A 256 -31.60 -11.40 -11.30
C THR A 256 -32.83 -10.97 -12.11
N GLU A 257 -33.22 -9.70 -12.04
CA GLU A 257 -34.37 -9.20 -12.79
C GLU A 257 -34.13 -9.25 -14.32
N GLN A 258 -32.91 -8.98 -14.78
CA GLN A 258 -32.57 -9.03 -16.21
C GLN A 258 -32.57 -10.45 -16.77
N ASP A 259 -31.97 -11.41 -16.04
CA ASP A 259 -31.91 -12.81 -16.47
C ASP A 259 -31.82 -13.77 -15.27
N PRO A 260 -32.98 -14.24 -14.76
CA PRO A 260 -33.02 -15.16 -13.63
C PRO A 260 -32.32 -16.50 -13.90
N GLN A 261 -32.35 -16.98 -15.15
CA GLN A 261 -31.76 -18.28 -15.50
C GLN A 261 -30.24 -18.19 -15.47
N LYS A 262 -29.66 -17.15 -16.09
CA LYS A 262 -28.22 -16.90 -16.06
C LYS A 262 -27.72 -16.64 -14.65
N ARG A 263 -28.49 -15.91 -13.83
CA ARG A 263 -28.15 -15.72 -12.41
C ARG A 263 -28.11 -17.05 -11.67
N ASN A 264 -29.13 -17.90 -11.83
CA ASN A 264 -29.18 -19.20 -11.16
C ASN A 264 -28.02 -20.10 -11.58
N TYR A 265 -27.68 -20.11 -12.86
CA TYR A 265 -26.51 -20.82 -13.36
C TYR A 265 -25.21 -20.28 -12.74
N PHE A 266 -25.05 -18.95 -12.65
CA PHE A 266 -23.89 -18.34 -12.02
C PHE A 266 -23.75 -18.73 -10.54
N ILE A 267 -24.82 -18.62 -9.75
CA ILE A 267 -24.82 -19.04 -8.34
C ILE A 267 -24.49 -20.54 -8.22
N TYR A 268 -25.01 -21.38 -9.12
CA TYR A 268 -24.65 -22.80 -9.18
C TYR A 268 -23.15 -22.99 -9.40
N MET A 269 -22.54 -22.29 -10.36
CA MET A 269 -21.10 -22.35 -10.62
C MET A 269 -20.26 -21.91 -9.41
N LEU A 270 -20.67 -20.84 -8.72
CA LEU A 270 -19.98 -20.37 -7.51
C LEU A 270 -20.02 -21.40 -6.37
N ARG A 271 -21.14 -22.12 -6.21
CA ARG A 271 -21.30 -23.17 -5.19
C ARG A 271 -20.38 -24.37 -5.44
N GLN A 272 -20.07 -24.69 -6.70
CA GLN A 272 -19.18 -25.81 -7.05
C GLN A 272 -17.69 -25.46 -6.86
N ASN A 273 -17.33 -24.18 -7.02
CA ASN A 273 -15.92 -23.76 -7.11
C ASN A 273 -15.37 -23.08 -5.85
N THR A 274 -16.17 -22.87 -4.79
CA THR A 274 -15.74 -22.01 -3.67
C THR A 274 -16.00 -22.61 -2.29
N LEU A 275 -14.92 -23.00 -1.59
CA LEU A 275 -14.95 -23.49 -0.20
C LEU A 275 -15.24 -22.36 0.83
N VAL A 276 -15.17 -21.08 0.42
CA VAL A 276 -15.15 -19.91 1.34
C VAL A 276 -16.43 -19.05 1.29
N LEU A 277 -17.32 -19.21 0.31
CA LEU A 277 -18.48 -18.32 0.13
C LEU A 277 -19.81 -18.80 0.71
N LEU A 278 -19.78 -19.78 1.62
CA LEU A 278 -21.00 -20.30 2.24
C LEU A 278 -21.81 -19.18 2.92
N LYS A 279 -21.20 -18.30 3.72
CA LYS A 279 -21.93 -17.26 4.48
C LYS A 279 -22.63 -16.18 3.65
N ILE A 280 -22.10 -15.80 2.49
CA ILE A 280 -22.70 -14.73 1.65
C ILE A 280 -23.72 -15.32 0.67
N ILE A 281 -23.51 -16.55 0.18
CA ILE A 281 -24.49 -17.24 -0.67
C ILE A 281 -25.80 -17.51 0.10
N PHE A 282 -25.74 -17.75 1.42
CA PHE A 282 -26.93 -17.96 2.26
C PHE A 282 -27.88 -16.75 2.31
N SER A 283 -27.38 -15.51 2.27
CA SER A 283 -28.25 -14.32 2.30
C SER A 283 -28.91 -14.05 0.94
N LEU A 284 -28.35 -14.55 -0.16
CA LEU A 284 -28.83 -14.28 -1.52
C LEU A 284 -29.96 -15.20 -1.98
N THR A 285 -30.07 -16.41 -1.42
CA THR A 285 -31.03 -17.41 -1.91
C THR A 285 -32.29 -17.57 -1.06
N GLY A 286 -32.32 -17.04 0.17
CA GLY A 286 -33.51 -17.14 1.05
C GLY A 286 -33.88 -18.57 1.45
N ASP A 287 -32.97 -19.54 1.28
CA ASP A 287 -33.22 -20.95 1.53
C ASP A 287 -32.87 -21.35 2.97
N GLU A 288 -33.88 -21.76 3.75
CA GLU A 288 -33.75 -22.46 5.05
C GLU A 288 -33.22 -23.91 4.92
N ILE A 289 -32.31 -24.19 3.97
CA ILE A 289 -31.73 -25.54 3.80
C ILE A 289 -30.44 -25.65 4.62
N LEU A 290 -30.58 -25.50 5.94
CA LEU A 290 -29.55 -25.82 6.92
C LEU A 290 -29.95 -26.98 7.86
N LYS A 291 -30.97 -27.76 7.48
CA LYS A 291 -31.29 -29.01 8.19
C LYS A 291 -30.57 -30.25 7.64
N GLU A 292 -30.01 -30.23 6.43
CA GLU A 292 -29.39 -31.45 5.85
C GLU A 292 -27.86 -31.45 5.78
N TYR A 293 -27.17 -30.30 5.76
CA TYR A 293 -25.69 -30.30 5.72
C TYR A 293 -25.00 -30.23 7.10
N ALA A 294 -25.76 -30.05 8.19
CA ALA A 294 -25.26 -30.25 9.55
C ALA A 294 -25.13 -31.74 9.92
N LEU A 295 -25.58 -32.66 9.07
CA LEU A 295 -25.53 -34.11 9.30
C LEU A 295 -24.37 -34.83 8.61
N ILE A 296 -23.52 -34.13 7.84
CA ILE A 296 -22.33 -34.74 7.16
C ILE A 296 -21.03 -34.38 7.91
N LYS A 297 -21.13 -33.93 9.17
CA LYS A 297 -19.97 -33.70 10.05
C LYS A 297 -20.07 -34.40 11.41
N GLU A 298 -20.87 -35.46 11.48
CA GLU A 298 -20.87 -36.42 12.60
C GLU A 298 -20.62 -37.87 12.16
N GLU A 299 -19.91 -38.09 11.05
CA GLU A 299 -19.17 -39.35 10.78
C GLU A 299 -17.76 -39.07 10.26
#